data_AF-A0A9Q0YGC4-F1
#
_entry.id   AF-A0A9Q0YGC4-F1
#
_cell.length_a   1.000
_cell.length_b   1.000
_cell.length_c   1.000
_cell.angle_alpha   90.00
_cell.angle_beta   90.00
_cell.angle_gamma   90.00
#
_symmetry.space_group_name_H-M   'P 1'
#
loop_
_entity.id
_entity.type
_entity.pdbx_description
1 polymer ?
#
loop_
_entity_poly.entity_id
_entity_poly.type
_entity_poly.pdbx_seq_one_letter_code
_entity_poly.pdbx_strand_id
1 'polypeptide(L)'
;MSFFLDSFVMFSTQILFFLGGWVFFMKQLFKNYEVHHVVVLLAFSITFALSCTMFELIIFEILGILSHRYFHWRLDLYAILFTLIVILPFYIAYFTVSNLRFVEKKRVALVLTIAAWSIFIYFFWKLGDPFPILSPKHGILSIEQVISRVGVIGVTIIALLSGFGAVSCPYTYMSYFMRLVTDNDIQTHERKLMQVMDMILTKKKRIALAQRDQLQRGTTTRSNGGFWGMIKGVASSGSNASILTRKKKEF
;
A
#
# COMPACT_ATOMS: atom_id res chain seq x y z
N MET A 1 -26.89 18.47 -38.52
CA MET A 1 -26.02 17.36 -38.98
C MET A 1 -24.88 17.04 -38.00
N SER A 2 -24.40 18.00 -37.19
CA SER A 2 -23.37 17.74 -36.16
C SER A 2 -23.80 16.73 -35.08
N PHE A 3 -25.05 16.79 -34.59
CA PHE A 3 -25.53 15.84 -33.57
C PHE A 3 -25.42 14.36 -33.98
N PHE A 4 -25.77 14.04 -35.24
CA PHE A 4 -25.69 12.67 -35.74
C PHE A 4 -24.23 12.22 -35.93
N LEU A 5 -23.36 13.13 -36.34
CA LEU A 5 -21.93 12.85 -36.48
C LEU A 5 -21.28 12.64 -35.10
N ASP A 6 -21.57 13.51 -34.14
CA ASP A 6 -21.12 13.40 -32.74
C ASP A 6 -21.61 12.07 -32.13
N SER A 7 -22.88 11.73 -32.34
CA SER A 7 -23.46 10.45 -31.90
C SER A 7 -22.80 9.25 -32.57
N PHE A 8 -22.55 9.33 -33.88
CA PHE A 8 -21.91 8.25 -34.63
C PHE A 8 -20.47 8.01 -34.18
N VAL A 9 -19.70 9.08 -33.98
CA VAL A 9 -18.32 9.00 -33.45
C VAL A 9 -18.33 8.33 -32.08
N MET A 10 -19.20 8.77 -31.18
CA MET A 10 -19.34 8.18 -29.84
C MET A 10 -19.76 6.71 -29.85
N PHE A 11 -20.73 6.34 -30.69
CA PHE A 11 -21.13 4.93 -30.81
C PHE A 11 -20.01 4.07 -31.40
N SER A 12 -19.28 4.59 -32.39
CA SER A 12 -18.15 3.90 -32.99
C SER A 12 -17.04 3.65 -31.96
N THR A 13 -16.69 4.66 -31.16
CA THR A 13 -15.66 4.54 -30.13
C THR A 13 -16.11 3.65 -28.97
N GLN A 14 -17.38 3.73 -28.56
CA GLN A 14 -18.00 2.80 -27.60
C GLN A 14 -17.87 1.34 -28.06
N ILE A 15 -18.20 1.05 -29.33
CA ILE A 15 -18.09 -0.31 -29.88
C ILE A 15 -16.63 -0.76 -29.89
N LEU A 16 -15.70 0.12 -30.25
CA LEU A 16 -14.26 -0.17 -30.25
C LEU A 16 -13.78 -0.51 -28.83
N PHE A 17 -14.13 0.30 -27.82
CA PHE A 17 -13.77 0.01 -26.43
C PHE A 17 -14.44 -1.24 -25.89
N PHE A 18 -15.68 -1.53 -26.28
CA PHE A 18 -16.37 -2.76 -25.93
C PHE A 18 -15.67 -4.00 -26.51
N LEU A 19 -15.31 -3.96 -27.79
CA LEU A 19 -14.53 -5.02 -28.45
C LEU A 19 -13.14 -5.16 -27.81
N GLY A 20 -12.48 -4.05 -27.51
CA GLY A 20 -11.20 -4.02 -26.80
C GLY A 20 -11.30 -4.68 -25.42
N GLY A 21 -12.29 -4.31 -24.63
CA GLY A 21 -12.57 -4.91 -23.31
C GLY A 21 -12.91 -6.39 -23.41
N TRP A 22 -13.71 -6.79 -24.40
CA TRP A 22 -14.05 -8.19 -24.67
C TRP A 22 -12.81 -9.04 -25.02
N VAL A 23 -11.97 -8.53 -25.94
CA VAL A 23 -10.74 -9.21 -26.37
C VAL A 23 -9.72 -9.27 -25.24
N PHE A 24 -9.53 -8.19 -24.48
CA PHE A 24 -8.63 -8.14 -23.33
C PHE A 24 -9.04 -9.17 -22.26
N PHE A 25 -10.34 -9.24 -21.95
CA PHE A 25 -10.86 -10.19 -20.98
C PHE A 25 -10.72 -11.64 -21.45
N MET A 26 -11.03 -11.92 -22.71
CA MET A 26 -10.88 -13.26 -23.31
C MET A 26 -9.42 -13.74 -23.35
N LYS A 27 -8.47 -12.85 -23.66
CA LYS A 27 -7.05 -13.24 -23.83
C LYS A 27 -6.26 -13.25 -22.52
N GLN A 28 -6.50 -12.30 -21.62
CA GLN A 28 -5.63 -12.05 -20.47
C GLN A 28 -6.21 -12.60 -19.15
N LEU A 29 -7.54 -12.47 -18.94
CA LEU A 29 -8.17 -12.80 -17.66
C LEU A 29 -8.65 -14.26 -17.59
N PHE A 30 -9.11 -14.83 -18.72
CA PHE A 30 -9.75 -16.14 -18.76
C PHE A 30 -8.89 -17.28 -19.34
N LYS A 31 -7.59 -17.07 -19.58
CA LYS A 31 -6.71 -18.11 -20.14
C LYS A 31 -6.78 -19.44 -19.34
N ASN A 32 -7.14 -19.39 -18.05
CA ASN A 32 -7.21 -20.55 -17.15
C ASN A 32 -8.53 -20.68 -16.35
N TYR A 33 -9.63 -20.02 -16.72
CA TYR A 33 -10.88 -20.07 -15.93
C TYR A 33 -11.91 -21.01 -16.57
N GLU A 34 -12.25 -22.10 -15.89
CA GLU A 34 -13.06 -23.22 -16.41
C GLU A 34 -14.58 -22.93 -16.52
N VAL A 35 -15.06 -21.78 -16.02
CA VAL A 35 -16.50 -21.48 -15.95
C VAL A 35 -16.86 -20.30 -16.88
N HIS A 36 -17.41 -20.62 -18.06
CA HIS A 36 -17.81 -19.65 -19.09
C HIS A 36 -19.18 -19.01 -18.83
N HIS A 37 -19.27 -18.05 -17.90
CA HIS A 37 -20.47 -17.21 -17.80
C HIS A 37 -20.34 -15.96 -18.69
N VAL A 38 -20.82 -16.08 -19.92
CA VAL A 38 -20.83 -15.00 -20.94
C VAL A 38 -21.44 -13.70 -20.40
N VAL A 39 -22.41 -13.80 -19.50
CA VAL A 39 -23.07 -12.64 -18.88
C VAL A 39 -22.11 -11.80 -18.03
N VAL A 40 -21.19 -12.43 -17.28
CA VAL A 40 -20.20 -11.72 -16.45
C VAL A 40 -19.19 -11.00 -17.34
N LEU A 41 -18.79 -11.67 -18.41
CA LEU A 41 -17.93 -11.08 -19.44
C LEU A 41 -18.60 -9.87 -20.10
N LEU A 42 -19.87 -9.99 -20.50
CA LEU A 42 -20.64 -8.86 -21.06
C LEU A 42 -20.74 -7.71 -20.06
N ALA A 43 -21.06 -7.99 -18.79
CA ALA A 43 -21.15 -6.97 -17.75
C ALA A 43 -19.82 -6.22 -17.57
N PHE A 44 -18.70 -6.95 -17.52
CA PHE A 44 -17.37 -6.34 -17.45
C PHE A 44 -17.08 -5.47 -18.67
N SER A 45 -17.25 -6.00 -19.89
CA SER A 45 -16.97 -5.26 -21.12
C SER A 45 -17.85 -4.02 -21.28
N ILE A 46 -19.13 -4.07 -20.86
CA ILE A 46 -20.02 -2.90 -20.82
C ILE A 46 -19.49 -1.85 -19.84
N THR A 47 -19.17 -2.24 -18.60
CA THR A 47 -18.66 -1.29 -17.59
C THR A 47 -17.33 -0.65 -17.98
N PHE A 48 -16.43 -1.42 -18.59
CA PHE A 48 -15.17 -0.95 -19.11
C PHE A 48 -15.39 0.04 -20.25
N ALA A 49 -16.24 -0.31 -21.23
CA ALA A 49 -16.54 0.57 -22.35
C ALA A 49 -17.17 1.90 -21.89
N LEU A 50 -18.16 1.86 -20.99
CA LEU A 50 -18.78 3.06 -20.41
C LEU A 50 -17.76 3.93 -19.62
N SER A 51 -16.79 3.32 -18.95
CA SER A 51 -15.74 4.07 -18.25
C SER A 51 -14.78 4.75 -19.24
N CYS A 52 -14.42 4.07 -20.33
CA CYS A 52 -13.60 4.64 -21.39
C CYS A 52 -14.31 5.77 -22.14
N THR A 53 -15.60 5.64 -22.41
CA THR A 53 -16.38 6.71 -23.06
C THR A 53 -16.57 7.93 -22.18
N MET A 54 -16.74 7.74 -20.86
CA MET A 54 -16.75 8.87 -19.92
C MET A 54 -15.42 9.65 -19.96
N PHE A 55 -14.29 8.94 -19.99
CA PHE A 55 -12.96 9.56 -20.13
C PHE A 55 -12.76 10.25 -21.48
N GLU A 56 -13.18 9.63 -22.58
CA GLU A 56 -13.14 10.23 -23.91
C GLU A 56 -14.00 11.50 -24.00
N LEU A 57 -15.19 11.49 -23.39
CA LEU A 57 -16.08 12.65 -23.31
C LEU A 57 -15.43 13.83 -22.59
N ILE A 58 -14.66 13.59 -21.53
CA ILE A 58 -13.86 14.63 -20.85
C ILE A 58 -12.80 15.20 -21.80
N ILE A 59 -12.09 14.34 -22.55
CA ILE A 59 -11.06 14.80 -23.50
C ILE A 59 -11.68 15.66 -24.60
N PHE A 60 -12.79 15.23 -25.20
CA PHE A 60 -13.46 15.99 -26.26
C PHE A 60 -14.11 17.27 -25.76
N GLU A 61 -14.48 17.32 -24.48
CA GLU A 61 -14.90 18.56 -23.83
C GLU A 61 -13.74 19.55 -23.75
N ILE A 62 -12.56 19.11 -23.29
CA ILE A 62 -11.35 19.95 -23.21
C ILE A 62 -10.92 20.44 -24.60
N LEU A 63 -11.00 19.58 -25.62
CA LEU A 63 -10.65 19.92 -27.01
C LEU A 63 -11.72 20.78 -27.72
N GLY A 64 -12.91 20.91 -27.15
CA GLY A 64 -13.99 21.74 -27.69
C GLY A 64 -14.68 21.19 -28.94
N ILE A 65 -14.53 19.89 -29.24
CA ILE A 65 -14.97 19.27 -30.51
C ILE A 65 -16.49 19.01 -30.54
N LEU A 66 -17.12 18.73 -29.38
CA LEU A 66 -18.51 18.27 -29.33
C LEU A 66 -19.53 19.43 -29.37
N SER A 67 -20.63 19.24 -30.10
CA SER A 67 -21.72 20.24 -30.20
C SER A 67 -22.77 20.08 -29.09
N HIS A 68 -23.18 18.84 -28.77
CA HIS A 68 -24.24 18.54 -27.80
C HIS A 68 -23.72 17.86 -26.52
N ARG A 69 -22.72 18.48 -25.89
CA ARG A 69 -21.95 17.98 -24.72
C ARG A 69 -22.83 17.45 -23.60
N TYR A 70 -23.75 18.29 -23.11
CA TYR A 70 -24.60 17.99 -21.96
C TYR A 70 -25.46 16.74 -22.15
N PHE A 71 -25.93 16.48 -23.37
CA PHE A 71 -26.76 15.31 -23.65
C PHE A 71 -25.95 14.02 -23.55
N HIS A 72 -24.79 13.97 -24.22
CA HIS A 72 -23.92 12.79 -24.23
C HIS A 72 -23.37 12.48 -22.83
N TRP A 73 -22.92 13.51 -22.11
CA TRP A 73 -22.49 13.37 -20.71
C TRP A 73 -23.58 12.80 -19.82
N ARG A 74 -24.79 13.37 -19.89
CA ARG A 74 -25.89 12.93 -19.04
C ARG A 74 -26.33 11.50 -19.37
N LEU A 75 -26.34 11.13 -20.66
CA LEU A 75 -26.64 9.77 -21.11
C LEU A 75 -25.62 8.75 -20.58
N ASP A 76 -24.33 9.03 -20.75
CA ASP A 76 -23.25 8.14 -20.31
C ASP A 76 -23.24 8.00 -18.77
N LEU A 77 -23.40 9.11 -18.05
CA LEU A 77 -23.55 9.12 -16.59
C LEU A 77 -24.76 8.30 -16.11
N TYR A 78 -25.91 8.38 -16.79
CA TYR A 78 -27.05 7.53 -16.45
C TYR A 78 -26.77 6.05 -16.74
N ALA A 79 -26.13 5.74 -17.86
CA ALA A 79 -25.80 4.37 -18.25
C ALA A 79 -24.83 3.71 -17.26
N ILE A 80 -23.77 4.42 -16.86
CA ILE A 80 -22.79 3.90 -15.91
C ILE A 80 -23.37 3.76 -14.50
N LEU A 81 -24.15 4.74 -14.02
CA LEU A 81 -24.82 4.66 -12.72
C LEU A 81 -25.84 3.52 -12.66
N PHE A 82 -26.65 3.35 -13.71
CA PHE A 82 -27.59 2.24 -13.80
C PHE A 82 -26.88 0.89 -13.79
N THR A 83 -25.79 0.77 -14.56
CA THR A 83 -24.99 -0.46 -14.59
C THR A 83 -24.38 -0.78 -13.23
N LEU A 84 -23.89 0.22 -12.51
CA LEU A 84 -23.23 0.05 -11.21
C LEU A 84 -24.21 -0.23 -10.08
N ILE A 85 -25.33 0.48 -10.00
CA ILE A 85 -26.28 0.39 -8.87
C ILE A 85 -27.32 -0.71 -9.06
N VAL A 86 -27.70 -1.02 -10.31
CA VAL A 86 -28.76 -1.99 -10.59
C VAL A 86 -28.18 -3.29 -11.12
N ILE A 87 -27.48 -3.23 -12.25
CA ILE A 87 -27.10 -4.42 -13.02
C ILE A 87 -26.06 -5.27 -12.27
N LEU A 88 -24.95 -4.66 -11.85
CA LEU A 88 -23.86 -5.36 -11.15
C LEU A 88 -24.31 -6.05 -9.85
N PRO A 89 -24.96 -5.37 -8.87
CA PRO A 89 -25.35 -6.01 -7.62
C PRO A 89 -26.43 -7.08 -7.83
N PHE A 90 -27.31 -6.91 -8.83
CA PHE A 90 -28.27 -7.96 -9.19
C PHE A 90 -27.55 -9.23 -9.67
N TYR A 91 -26.54 -9.10 -10.54
CA TYR A 91 -25.77 -10.26 -11.02
C TYR A 91 -24.92 -10.90 -9.93
N ILE A 92 -24.30 -10.11 -9.06
CA ILE A 92 -23.55 -10.65 -7.92
C ILE A 92 -24.50 -11.43 -7.00
N ALA A 93 -25.65 -10.86 -6.65
CA ALA A 93 -26.66 -11.54 -5.83
C ALA A 93 -27.19 -12.81 -6.49
N TYR A 94 -27.45 -12.78 -7.80
CA TYR A 94 -27.87 -13.97 -8.56
C TYR A 94 -26.81 -15.07 -8.50
N PHE A 95 -25.55 -14.72 -8.74
CA PHE A 95 -24.45 -15.68 -8.73
C PHE A 95 -24.22 -16.26 -7.33
N THR A 96 -24.20 -15.42 -6.30
CA THR A 96 -24.07 -15.84 -4.90
C THR A 96 -25.18 -16.80 -4.51
N VAL A 97 -26.44 -16.48 -4.80
CA VAL A 97 -27.59 -17.36 -4.49
C VAL A 97 -27.54 -18.66 -5.31
N SER A 98 -27.15 -18.59 -6.57
CA SER A 98 -27.06 -19.79 -7.43
C SER A 98 -25.94 -20.75 -7.03
N ASN A 99 -24.90 -20.25 -6.36
CA ASN A 99 -23.81 -21.07 -5.82
C ASN A 99 -24.21 -21.78 -4.51
N LEU A 100 -25.24 -21.29 -3.81
CA LEU A 100 -25.72 -21.92 -2.58
C LEU A 100 -26.34 -23.29 -2.87
N ARG A 101 -25.72 -24.33 -2.32
CA ARG A 101 -26.15 -25.74 -2.41
C ARG A 101 -27.59 -26.00 -1.94
N PHE A 102 -28.17 -25.08 -1.17
CA PHE A 102 -29.47 -25.21 -0.51
C PHE A 102 -30.68 -24.84 -1.39
N VAL A 103 -30.45 -24.27 -2.58
CA VAL A 103 -31.53 -23.72 -3.43
C VAL A 103 -31.67 -24.52 -4.73
N GLU A 104 -32.35 -25.66 -4.65
CA GLU A 104 -32.58 -26.52 -5.83
C GLU A 104 -33.62 -25.93 -6.81
N LYS A 105 -34.53 -25.07 -6.33
CA LYS A 105 -35.62 -24.50 -7.15
C LYS A 105 -35.24 -23.14 -7.71
N LYS A 106 -35.14 -23.03 -9.05
CA LYS A 106 -34.86 -21.78 -9.78
C LYS A 106 -35.78 -20.60 -9.39
N ARG A 107 -37.05 -20.86 -9.07
CA ARG A 107 -38.00 -19.81 -8.62
C ARG A 107 -37.64 -19.25 -7.24
N VAL A 108 -37.22 -20.11 -6.31
CA VAL A 108 -36.80 -19.68 -4.96
C VAL A 108 -35.49 -18.91 -5.03
N ALA A 109 -34.56 -19.35 -5.89
CA ALA A 109 -33.32 -18.62 -6.17
C ALA A 109 -33.62 -17.19 -6.67
N LEU A 110 -34.52 -17.05 -7.64
CA LEU A 110 -34.89 -15.74 -8.20
C LEU A 110 -35.53 -14.84 -7.14
N VAL A 111 -36.47 -15.36 -6.34
CA VAL A 111 -37.11 -14.58 -5.25
C VAL A 111 -36.08 -14.13 -4.22
N LEU A 112 -35.15 -15.02 -3.83
CA LEU A 112 -34.09 -14.70 -2.88
C LEU A 112 -33.11 -13.67 -3.45
N THR A 113 -32.77 -13.76 -4.74
CA THR A 113 -31.96 -12.76 -5.45
C THR A 113 -32.64 -11.39 -5.45
N ILE A 114 -33.94 -11.31 -5.78
CA ILE A 114 -34.68 -10.05 -5.75
C ILE A 114 -34.69 -9.48 -4.33
N ALA A 115 -34.94 -10.31 -3.32
CA ALA A 115 -34.93 -9.89 -1.93
C ALA A 115 -33.55 -9.34 -1.52
N ALA A 116 -32.46 -10.06 -1.82
CA ALA A 116 -31.09 -9.62 -1.55
C ALA A 116 -30.75 -8.31 -2.28
N TRP A 117 -31.18 -8.17 -3.54
CA TRP A 117 -31.00 -6.96 -4.32
C TRP A 117 -31.78 -5.77 -3.75
N SER A 118 -33.04 -5.96 -3.33
CA SER A 118 -33.82 -4.92 -2.67
C SER A 118 -33.22 -4.51 -1.32
N ILE A 119 -32.71 -5.47 -0.54
CA ILE A 119 -31.98 -5.20 0.70
C ILE A 119 -30.73 -4.37 0.40
N PHE A 120 -29.98 -4.71 -0.64
CA PHE A 120 -28.81 -3.94 -1.07
C PHE A 120 -29.18 -2.49 -1.42
N ILE A 121 -30.25 -2.28 -2.21
CA ILE A 121 -30.72 -0.91 -2.54
C ILE A 121 -31.14 -0.15 -1.28
N TYR A 122 -31.82 -0.81 -0.35
CA TYR A 122 -32.20 -0.20 0.93
C TYR A 122 -30.97 0.25 1.72
N PHE A 123 -29.95 -0.61 1.88
CA PHE A 123 -28.70 -0.26 2.54
C PHE A 123 -27.94 0.84 1.82
N PHE A 124 -27.87 0.77 0.48
CA PHE A 124 -27.24 1.79 -0.35
C PHE A 124 -27.89 3.16 -0.12
N TRP A 125 -29.22 3.22 -0.03
CA TRP A 125 -29.92 4.46 0.29
C TRP A 125 -29.61 4.92 1.70
N LYS A 126 -29.66 4.02 2.68
CA LYS A 126 -29.45 4.34 4.09
C LYS A 126 -28.03 4.82 4.41
N LEU A 127 -27.02 4.22 3.76
CA LEU A 127 -25.61 4.59 3.92
C LEU A 127 -25.28 5.98 3.36
N GLY A 128 -26.10 6.51 2.45
CA GLY A 128 -25.93 7.84 1.89
C GLY A 128 -26.63 8.96 2.67
N ASP A 129 -27.54 8.64 3.61
CA ASP A 129 -28.26 9.63 4.43
C ASP A 129 -27.39 10.46 5.39
N PRO A 130 -26.30 9.95 6.00
CA PRO A 130 -25.46 10.75 6.90
C PRO A 130 -24.61 11.81 6.19
N PHE A 131 -24.64 11.90 4.86
CA PHE A 131 -23.86 12.87 4.08
C PHE A 131 -24.76 13.96 3.44
N PRO A 132 -25.00 15.08 4.12
CA PRO A 132 -25.77 16.20 3.58
C PRO A 132 -24.91 17.05 2.62
N ILE A 133 -24.64 16.54 1.41
CA ILE A 133 -23.91 17.28 0.37
C ILE A 133 -24.92 17.86 -0.65
N LEU A 134 -25.64 18.87 -0.17
CA LEU A 134 -26.28 19.99 -0.90
C LEU A 134 -27.73 19.92 -1.45
N SER A 135 -28.40 21.02 -1.12
CA SER A 135 -29.64 21.68 -1.59
C SER A 135 -30.98 20.92 -1.46
N PRO A 136 -31.88 21.35 -0.53
CA PRO A 136 -33.24 20.80 -0.35
C PRO A 136 -34.21 21.10 -1.52
N LYS A 137 -33.72 21.58 -2.66
CA LYS A 137 -34.52 21.96 -3.84
C LYS A 137 -34.51 20.92 -4.97
N HIS A 138 -33.65 19.91 -4.92
CA HIS A 138 -33.65 18.82 -5.91
C HIS A 138 -34.18 17.53 -5.29
N GLY A 139 -35.12 16.88 -5.98
CA GLY A 139 -35.88 15.73 -5.47
C GLY A 139 -35.02 14.50 -5.11
N ILE A 140 -35.65 13.54 -4.42
CA ILE A 140 -35.08 12.31 -3.84
C ILE A 140 -34.33 11.41 -4.87
N LEU A 141 -34.52 11.64 -6.17
CA LEU A 141 -33.90 10.90 -7.30
C LEU A 141 -33.06 11.80 -8.21
N SER A 142 -32.53 12.92 -7.70
CA SER A 142 -31.62 13.74 -8.50
C SER A 142 -30.31 13.00 -8.78
N ILE A 143 -29.83 13.07 -10.02
CA ILE A 143 -28.59 12.39 -10.46
C ILE A 143 -27.38 12.81 -9.63
N GLU A 144 -27.34 14.07 -9.21
CA GLU A 144 -26.26 14.64 -8.37
C GLU A 144 -26.18 13.97 -7.00
N GLN A 145 -27.33 13.59 -6.43
CA GLN A 145 -27.36 12.89 -5.15
C GLN A 145 -26.90 11.44 -5.31
N VAL A 146 -27.33 10.77 -6.37
CA VAL A 146 -26.94 9.37 -6.64
C VAL A 146 -25.43 9.29 -6.90
N ILE A 147 -24.87 10.18 -7.73
CA ILE A 147 -23.43 10.20 -8.00
C ILE A 147 -22.61 10.54 -6.77
N SER A 148 -23.09 11.46 -5.91
CA SER A 148 -22.44 11.78 -4.64
C SER A 148 -22.36 10.57 -3.71
N ARG A 149 -23.46 9.82 -3.57
CA ARG A 149 -23.51 8.60 -2.74
C ARG A 149 -22.59 7.51 -3.25
N VAL A 150 -22.62 7.23 -4.56
CA VAL A 150 -21.70 6.27 -5.18
C VAL A 150 -20.25 6.73 -5.01
N GLY A 151 -19.98 8.03 -5.15
CA GLY A 151 -18.65 8.61 -4.99
C GLY A 151 -18.08 8.38 -3.58
N VAL A 152 -18.85 8.66 -2.53
CA VAL A 152 -18.40 8.44 -1.14
C VAL A 152 -18.16 6.96 -0.86
N ILE A 153 -19.07 6.08 -1.27
CA ILE A 153 -18.91 4.63 -1.08
C ILE A 153 -17.70 4.12 -1.88
N GLY A 154 -17.50 4.58 -3.11
CA GLY A 154 -16.36 4.21 -3.94
C GLY A 154 -15.02 4.67 -3.33
N VAL A 155 -14.93 5.94 -2.91
CA VAL A 155 -13.71 6.49 -2.30
C VAL A 155 -13.38 5.80 -0.98
N THR A 156 -14.37 5.49 -0.14
CA THR A 156 -14.14 4.75 1.11
C THR A 156 -13.64 3.34 0.84
N ILE A 157 -14.21 2.62 -0.13
CA ILE A 157 -13.74 1.30 -0.54
C ILE A 157 -12.31 1.38 -1.10
N ILE A 158 -12.01 2.34 -1.98
CA ILE A 158 -10.66 2.54 -2.53
C ILE A 158 -9.64 2.85 -1.43
N ALA A 159 -10.01 3.68 -0.45
CA ALA A 159 -9.16 4.01 0.69
C ALA A 159 -8.86 2.76 1.55
N LEU A 160 -9.87 1.92 1.80
CA LEU A 160 -9.69 0.66 2.54
C LEU A 160 -8.81 -0.33 1.78
N LEU A 161 -9.04 -0.52 0.47
CA LEU A 161 -8.21 -1.40 -0.36
C LEU A 161 -6.77 -0.90 -0.48
N SER A 162 -6.59 0.42 -0.63
CA SER A 162 -5.27 1.04 -0.64
C SER A 162 -4.56 0.86 0.71
N GLY A 163 -5.28 1.04 1.83
CA GLY A 163 -4.75 0.78 3.17
C GLY A 163 -4.34 -0.69 3.35
N PHE A 164 -5.17 -1.63 2.91
CA PHE A 164 -4.83 -3.05 2.93
C PHE A 164 -3.59 -3.36 2.07
N GLY A 165 -3.51 -2.80 0.86
CA GLY A 165 -2.34 -2.94 -0.01
C GLY A 165 -1.07 -2.37 0.60
N ALA A 166 -1.16 -1.23 1.29
CA ALA A 166 -0.04 -0.59 1.99
C ALA A 166 0.49 -1.45 3.15
N VAL A 167 -0.36 -2.30 3.75
CA VAL A 167 0.07 -3.26 4.78
C VAL A 167 0.53 -4.57 4.15
N SER A 168 -0.17 -5.09 3.14
CA SER A 168 0.18 -6.36 2.51
C SER A 168 1.51 -6.29 1.74
N CYS A 169 1.84 -5.17 1.10
CA CYS A 169 3.10 -4.99 0.37
C CYS A 169 4.33 -5.17 1.26
N PRO A 170 4.48 -4.48 2.40
CA PRO A 170 5.62 -4.70 3.28
C PRO A 170 5.60 -6.12 3.84
N TYR A 171 4.46 -6.74 4.17
CA TYR A 171 4.46 -8.16 4.58
C TYR A 171 5.03 -9.10 3.51
N THR A 172 4.65 -8.92 2.24
CA THR A 172 5.13 -9.75 1.14
C THR A 172 6.58 -9.46 0.76
N TYR A 173 7.00 -8.20 0.81
CA TYR A 173 8.36 -7.77 0.46
C TYR A 173 9.29 -7.67 1.69
N MET A 174 8.81 -8.01 2.90
CA MET A 174 9.59 -7.92 4.14
C MET A 174 10.85 -8.78 4.02
N SER A 175 10.75 -9.96 3.40
CA SER A 175 11.89 -10.86 3.18
C SER A 175 12.96 -10.29 2.23
N TYR A 176 12.61 -9.31 1.38
CA TYR A 176 13.56 -8.61 0.51
C TYR A 176 14.34 -7.54 1.27
N PHE A 177 13.69 -6.86 2.24
CA PHE A 177 14.30 -5.81 3.05
C PHE A 177 14.89 -6.29 4.38
N MET A 178 14.45 -7.43 4.91
CA MET A 178 15.11 -8.12 6.01
C MET A 178 16.37 -8.76 5.45
N ARG A 179 17.51 -8.15 5.75
CA ARG A 179 18.83 -8.72 5.48
C ARG A 179 18.85 -10.18 5.94
N LEU A 180 18.97 -11.11 4.99
CA LEU A 180 19.16 -12.53 5.29
C LEU A 180 20.47 -12.65 6.09
N VAL A 181 20.34 -12.91 7.39
CA VAL A 181 21.49 -13.12 8.28
C VAL A 181 22.14 -14.43 7.85
N THR A 182 23.34 -14.34 7.27
CA THR A 182 24.11 -15.51 6.85
C THR A 182 24.93 -16.03 8.03
N ASP A 183 25.18 -17.35 8.12
CA ASP A 183 25.95 -17.94 9.22
C ASP A 183 27.35 -17.31 9.39
N ASN A 184 27.96 -16.84 8.30
CA ASN A 184 29.22 -16.10 8.34
C ASN A 184 29.12 -14.75 9.08
N ASP A 185 28.00 -14.05 8.95
CA ASP A 185 27.74 -12.81 9.68
C ASP A 185 27.58 -13.11 11.18
N ILE A 186 26.89 -14.21 11.52
CA ILE A 186 26.73 -14.67 12.91
C ILE A 186 28.09 -14.98 13.53
N GLN A 187 28.91 -15.81 12.87
CA GLN A 187 30.25 -16.15 13.37
C GLN A 187 31.15 -14.92 13.51
N THR A 188 31.04 -13.95 12.60
CA THR A 188 31.80 -12.70 12.68
C THR A 188 31.35 -11.86 13.89
N HIS A 189 30.06 -11.82 14.17
CA HIS A 189 29.53 -11.14 15.36
C HIS A 189 29.89 -11.87 16.66
N GLU A 190 29.87 -13.20 16.70
CA GLU A 190 30.31 -13.99 17.85
C GLU A 190 31.80 -13.80 18.14
N ARG A 191 32.65 -13.81 17.11
CA ARG A 191 34.09 -13.53 17.27
C ARG A 191 34.34 -12.13 17.82
N LYS A 192 33.61 -11.12 17.33
CA LYS A 192 33.66 -9.75 17.88
C LYS A 192 33.22 -9.72 19.34
N LEU A 193 32.17 -10.45 19.69
CA LEU A 193 31.69 -10.55 21.07
C LEU A 193 32.75 -11.17 21.99
N MET A 194 33.36 -12.28 21.58
CA MET A 194 34.45 -12.94 22.32
C MET A 194 35.65 -12.01 22.51
N GLN A 195 36.08 -11.30 21.47
CA GLN A 195 37.17 -10.31 21.57
C GLN A 195 36.87 -9.20 22.57
N VAL A 196 35.64 -8.67 22.58
CA VAL A 196 35.22 -7.65 23.55
C VAL A 196 35.20 -8.23 24.96
N MET A 197 34.74 -9.47 25.13
CA MET A 197 34.75 -10.16 26.42
C MET A 197 36.16 -10.31 26.99
N ASP A 198 37.14 -10.73 26.17
CA ASP A 198 38.55 -10.83 26.58
C ASP A 198 39.14 -9.46 26.94
N MET A 199 38.76 -8.42 26.20
CA MET A 199 39.16 -7.04 26.50
C MET A 199 38.58 -6.57 27.85
N ILE A 200 37.34 -6.94 28.17
CA ILE A 200 36.73 -6.67 29.47
C ILE A 200 37.47 -7.42 30.58
N LEU A 201 37.78 -8.70 30.39
CA LEU A 201 38.50 -9.51 31.39
C LEU A 201 39.89 -8.97 31.67
N THR A 202 40.64 -8.61 30.62
CA THR A 202 41.98 -8.00 30.78
C THR A 202 41.91 -6.65 31.48
N LYS A 203 40.91 -5.81 31.16
CA LYS A 203 40.68 -4.55 31.90
C LYS A 203 40.30 -4.80 33.36
N LYS A 204 39.41 -5.74 33.65
CA LYS A 204 39.06 -6.12 35.04
C LYS A 204 40.28 -6.64 35.81
N LYS A 205 41.11 -7.48 35.19
CA LYS A 205 42.36 -7.97 35.79
C LYS A 205 43.33 -6.84 36.09
N ARG A 206 43.51 -5.88 35.16
CA ARG A 206 44.34 -4.69 35.37
C ARG A 206 43.83 -3.83 36.53
N ILE A 207 42.53 -3.60 36.63
CA ILE A 207 41.92 -2.85 37.74
C ILE A 207 42.15 -3.57 39.07
N ALA A 208 41.91 -4.87 39.13
CA ALA A 208 42.12 -5.65 40.35
C ALA A 208 43.59 -5.66 40.81
N LEU A 209 44.54 -5.77 39.88
CA LEU A 209 45.97 -5.66 40.18
C LEU A 209 46.35 -4.26 40.66
N ALA A 210 45.86 -3.21 40.01
CA ALA A 210 46.08 -1.83 40.44
C ALA A 210 45.52 -1.56 41.84
N GLN A 211 44.34 -2.11 42.17
CA GLN A 211 43.77 -2.04 43.52
C GLN A 211 44.64 -2.80 44.54
N ARG A 212 45.17 -3.97 44.18
CA ARG A 212 46.06 -4.75 45.05
C ARG A 212 47.39 -4.04 45.29
N ASP A 213 47.98 -3.42 44.27
CA ASP A 213 49.20 -2.62 44.38
C ASP A 213 48.96 -1.35 45.22
N GLN A 214 47.78 -0.71 45.11
CA GLN A 214 47.39 0.40 45.97
C GLN A 214 47.24 -0.03 47.44
N LEU A 215 46.65 -1.20 47.70
CA LEU A 215 46.52 -1.77 49.04
C LEU A 215 47.89 -2.13 49.64
N GLN A 216 48.78 -2.74 48.85
CA GLN A 216 50.15 -3.06 49.26
C GLN A 216 51.00 -1.81 49.50
N ARG A 217 50.86 -0.78 48.65
CA ARG A 217 51.49 0.54 48.89
C ARG A 217 50.92 1.22 50.13
N GLY A 218 49.63 1.05 50.42
CA GLY A 218 49.00 1.49 51.67
C GLY A 218 49.51 0.75 52.92
N THR A 219 50.10 -0.45 52.78
CA THR A 219 50.69 -1.19 53.90
C THR A 219 52.17 -0.87 54.11
N THR A 220 52.93 -0.61 53.03
CA THR A 220 54.37 -0.28 53.12
C THR A 220 54.62 1.20 53.45
N THR A 221 53.70 2.13 53.17
CA THR A 221 53.83 3.55 53.54
C THR A 221 53.33 3.87 54.96
N ARG A 222 53.34 2.88 55.88
CA ARG A 222 53.37 3.16 57.33
C ARG A 222 54.78 3.11 57.91
N SER A 223 55.79 2.79 57.09
CA SER A 223 57.20 2.81 57.47
C SER A 223 58.06 3.40 56.35
N ASN A 224 58.34 4.70 56.49
CA ASN A 224 59.52 5.39 55.95
C ASN A 224 59.56 5.71 54.43
N GLY A 225 59.49 7.00 54.06
CA GLY A 225 60.08 7.50 52.80
C GLY A 225 59.22 8.29 51.81
N GLY A 226 58.09 8.89 52.24
CA GLY A 226 57.10 9.51 51.35
C GLY A 226 57.46 10.83 50.64
N PHE A 227 58.68 11.36 50.70
CA PHE A 227 58.97 12.70 50.12
C PHE A 227 60.27 12.82 49.31
N TRP A 228 61.26 11.95 49.54
CA TRP A 228 62.56 12.06 48.87
C TRP A 228 62.64 11.43 47.47
N GLY A 229 61.71 10.53 47.12
CA GLY A 229 61.70 9.85 45.81
C GLY A 229 61.14 10.70 44.66
N MET A 230 60.28 11.68 44.96
CA MET A 230 59.59 12.48 43.94
C MET A 230 60.46 13.62 43.40
N ILE A 231 61.42 14.10 44.20
CA ILE A 231 62.34 15.19 43.81
C ILE A 231 63.50 14.67 42.95
N LYS A 232 63.89 13.39 43.12
CA LYS A 232 64.99 12.78 42.35
C LYS A 232 64.61 12.45 40.90
N GLY A 233 63.32 12.24 40.60
CA GLY A 233 62.82 11.96 39.25
C GLY A 233 62.72 13.19 38.33
N VAL A 234 62.67 14.40 38.90
CA VAL A 234 62.62 15.66 38.13
C VAL A 234 64.03 16.13 37.72
N ALA A 235 65.07 15.76 38.47
CA ALA A 235 66.46 16.13 38.14
C ALA A 235 67.11 15.24 37.07
N SER A 236 66.57 14.06 36.76
CA SER A 236 67.13 13.13 35.76
C SER A 236 66.46 13.19 34.38
N SER A 237 65.51 14.09 34.15
CA SER A 237 64.84 14.28 32.84
C SER A 237 65.38 15.50 32.08
N GLY A 238 66.67 15.77 32.20
CA GLY A 238 67.37 16.89 31.54
C GLY A 238 68.34 16.49 30.42
N SER A 239 68.27 15.25 29.89
CA SER A 239 69.14 14.81 28.79
C SER A 239 68.47 13.72 27.94
N ASN A 240 67.71 14.11 26.92
CA ASN A 240 67.50 13.37 25.65
C ASN A 240 66.47 14.09 24.75
N ALA A 241 66.73 15.37 24.44
CA ALA A 241 65.93 16.17 23.51
C ALA A 241 66.46 16.16 22.05
N SER A 242 67.15 15.09 21.65
CA SER A 242 67.62 14.91 20.27
C SER A 242 67.48 13.44 19.88
N ILE A 243 66.62 13.12 18.89
CA ILE A 243 66.75 12.00 17.91
C ILE A 243 65.44 11.61 17.19
N LEU A 244 64.22 12.05 17.56
CA LEU A 244 62.98 11.53 16.91
C LEU A 244 62.17 12.47 16.00
N THR A 245 62.73 13.58 15.53
CA THR A 245 62.13 14.41 14.46
C THR A 245 62.39 13.87 13.03
N ARG A 246 62.99 12.67 12.87
CA ARG A 246 63.44 12.18 11.55
C ARG A 246 62.66 10.98 10.96
N LYS A 247 61.45 10.66 11.41
CA LYS A 247 60.66 9.54 10.83
C LYS A 247 59.23 9.88 10.43
N LYS A 248 59.02 11.10 9.94
CA LYS A 248 57.81 11.50 9.19
C LYS A 248 58.22 11.85 7.76
N LYS A 249 58.61 10.83 6.99
CA LYS A 249 58.71 10.82 5.52
C LYS A 249 59.13 9.40 5.09
N GLU A 250 58.36 8.87 4.16
CA GLU A 250 58.58 7.67 3.33
C GLU A 250 57.98 6.33 3.80
N PHE A 251 57.15 5.81 2.89
CA PHE A 251 56.29 4.62 2.84
C PHE A 251 54.97 4.65 3.63
#